data_AF-A0AAV0QTG5-F1
#
_entry.id   AF-A0AAV0QTG5-F1
#
_cell.length_a   1.000
_cell.length_b   1.000
_cell.length_c   1.000
_cell.angle_alpha   90.00
_cell.angle_beta   90.00
_cell.angle_gamma   90.00
#
_symmetry.space_group_name_H-M   'P 1'
#
loop_
_entity.id
_entity.type
_entity.pdbx_description
1 polymer ?
#
loop_
_entity_poly.entity_id
_entity_poly.type
_entity_poly.pdbx_seq_one_letter_code
_entity_poly.pdbx_strand_id
1 'polypeptide(L)'
;KKKKRKKKRRANQIKTSHFKSVLSPSPLSLSSHHLASAFYFPPFPFSLLPRQEGRPAARQRAAMESLRLICDETIPRARERMDSFEEEFASSLDSIKAKVECTAQTHGKLWKLKSTLRDAEDEFVKVLSVKTQKEAKQMRLRDSISAVRNRLEELRKTLQIQTSRRDEYAGTISQLYLGNRDSELSGKTQEALLWYDRILGFQIEGGHGVKFTFRNINVKNPSEEYSFTVRHENDTYSLLACDPQLNDTKELIHELNRTNGLFKFVRTMREKFQEAASSGFLSQSSTPQQQELSTISASAPALSVYTDQSDSPTQREERSVNRGRVGRKELPSPESIRRSPRLRVSSRVR
;
A
#
# COMPACT_ATOMS: atom_id res chain seq x y z
N LYS A 1 22.19 -23.97 -22.99
CA LYS A 1 21.36 -24.87 -23.85
C LYS A 1 21.60 -26.38 -23.62
N LYS A 2 22.83 -26.92 -23.59
CA LYS A 2 23.11 -28.39 -23.47
C LYS A 2 22.37 -29.13 -22.32
N LYS A 3 22.30 -28.60 -21.10
CA LYS A 3 21.58 -29.23 -19.95
C LYS A 3 20.06 -29.47 -20.23
N LYS A 4 19.35 -28.57 -20.91
CA LYS A 4 17.92 -28.76 -21.26
C LYS A 4 17.70 -29.93 -22.25
N ARG A 5 18.61 -30.15 -23.22
CA ARG A 5 18.54 -31.29 -24.16
C ARG A 5 18.73 -32.63 -23.46
N LYS A 6 19.65 -32.75 -22.47
CA LYS A 6 19.89 -33.99 -21.72
C LYS A 6 18.68 -34.38 -20.84
N LYS A 7 17.98 -33.40 -20.23
CA LYS A 7 16.75 -33.63 -19.44
C LYS A 7 15.57 -34.08 -20.33
N LYS A 8 15.39 -33.51 -21.54
CA LYS A 8 14.33 -33.92 -22.48
C LYS A 8 14.52 -35.34 -23.01
N ARG A 9 15.77 -35.80 -23.26
CA ARG A 9 16.05 -37.19 -23.65
C ARG A 9 15.69 -38.21 -22.56
N ARG A 10 16.05 -37.95 -21.30
CA ARG A 10 15.67 -38.83 -20.17
C ARG A 10 14.15 -38.92 -19.98
N ALA A 11 13.42 -37.81 -20.13
CA ALA A 11 11.96 -37.80 -20.00
C ALA A 11 11.25 -38.66 -21.07
N ASN A 12 11.74 -38.68 -22.32
CA ASN A 12 11.17 -39.56 -23.35
C ASN A 12 11.49 -41.03 -23.11
N GLN A 13 12.71 -41.35 -22.65
CA GLN A 13 13.13 -42.74 -22.42
C GLN A 13 12.30 -43.43 -21.32
N ILE A 14 11.94 -42.70 -20.27
CA ILE A 14 11.07 -43.18 -19.18
C ILE A 14 9.61 -43.38 -19.67
N LYS A 15 9.11 -42.52 -20.57
CA LYS A 15 7.78 -42.71 -21.17
C LYS A 15 7.72 -43.94 -22.07
N THR A 16 8.78 -44.21 -22.85
CA THR A 16 8.84 -45.40 -23.71
C THR A 16 9.00 -46.72 -22.94
N SER A 17 9.65 -46.71 -21.77
CA SER A 17 9.72 -47.92 -20.92
C SER A 17 8.39 -48.22 -20.23
N HIS A 18 7.71 -47.20 -19.69
CA HIS A 18 6.42 -47.39 -19.02
C HIS A 18 5.29 -47.81 -19.98
N PHE A 19 5.32 -47.42 -21.25
CA PHE A 19 4.29 -47.84 -22.20
C PHE A 19 4.47 -49.29 -22.67
N LYS A 20 5.72 -49.81 -22.68
CA LYS A 20 6.00 -51.21 -23.01
C LYS A 20 5.75 -52.20 -21.88
N SER A 21 5.69 -51.75 -20.61
CA SER A 21 5.47 -52.63 -19.45
C SER A 21 4.00 -52.80 -19.03
N VAL A 22 3.05 -52.17 -19.75
CA VAL A 22 1.62 -52.14 -19.37
C VAL A 22 0.72 -52.84 -20.39
N LEU A 23 1.20 -53.07 -21.63
CA LEU A 23 0.54 -53.90 -22.63
C LEU A 23 1.42 -55.11 -22.99
N SER A 24 1.39 -56.13 -22.14
CA SER A 24 1.75 -57.49 -22.51
C SER A 24 0.76 -58.46 -21.86
N PRO A 25 -0.28 -58.94 -22.57
CA PRO A 25 -1.04 -60.08 -22.09
C PRO A 25 -0.09 -61.28 -22.08
N SER A 26 0.18 -61.83 -20.89
CA SER A 26 0.90 -63.10 -20.79
C SER A 26 0.10 -64.17 -21.53
N PRO A 27 0.71 -64.95 -22.45
CA PRO A 27 -0.01 -66.02 -23.12
C PRO A 27 -0.43 -67.04 -22.07
N LEU A 28 -1.73 -67.31 -21.98
CA LEU A 28 -2.28 -68.36 -21.13
C LEU A 28 -1.87 -69.71 -21.72
N SER A 29 -0.81 -70.29 -21.17
CA SER A 29 -0.39 -71.66 -21.49
C SER A 29 -1.37 -72.66 -20.86
N LEU A 30 -2.50 -72.87 -21.53
CA LEU A 30 -3.23 -74.14 -21.39
C LEU A 30 -2.25 -75.26 -21.74
N SER A 31 -2.03 -76.19 -20.81
CA SER A 31 -1.18 -77.35 -21.05
C SER A 31 -1.84 -78.21 -22.13
N SER A 32 -1.30 -78.14 -23.36
CA SER A 32 -1.83 -78.84 -24.53
C SER A 32 -1.82 -80.37 -24.39
N HIS A 33 -1.18 -80.89 -23.33
CA HIS A 33 -1.05 -82.31 -23.04
C HIS A 33 -2.34 -82.96 -22.48
N HIS A 34 -3.21 -82.22 -21.78
CA HIS A 34 -4.46 -82.80 -21.26
C HIS A 34 -5.55 -82.89 -22.33
N LEU A 35 -5.71 -81.84 -23.17
CA LEU A 35 -6.69 -81.83 -24.27
C LEU A 35 -6.44 -82.93 -25.32
N ALA A 36 -5.17 -83.29 -25.55
CA ALA A 36 -4.81 -84.38 -26.46
C ALA A 36 -5.19 -85.77 -25.92
N SER A 37 -5.32 -85.94 -24.61
CA SER A 37 -5.65 -87.22 -23.96
C SER A 37 -7.16 -87.51 -23.98
N ALA A 38 -8.00 -86.49 -23.73
CA ALA A 38 -9.45 -86.64 -23.65
C ALA A 38 -10.12 -87.06 -24.97
N PHE A 39 -9.55 -86.68 -26.12
CA PHE A 39 -10.07 -87.01 -27.45
C PHE A 39 -9.36 -88.19 -28.13
N TYR A 40 -8.35 -88.80 -27.50
CA TYR A 40 -7.68 -89.96 -28.07
C TYR A 40 -8.46 -91.24 -27.77
N PHE A 41 -9.53 -91.47 -28.53
CA PHE A 41 -10.06 -92.82 -28.68
C PHE A 41 -8.95 -93.69 -29.29
N PRO A 42 -8.48 -94.75 -28.61
CA PRO A 42 -7.59 -95.71 -29.25
C PRO A 42 -8.33 -96.31 -30.45
N PRO A 43 -7.65 -96.54 -31.59
CA PRO A 43 -8.29 -97.22 -32.71
C PRO A 43 -8.81 -98.58 -32.24
N PHE A 44 -10.08 -98.88 -32.54
CA PHE A 44 -10.70 -100.16 -32.20
C PHE A 44 -9.77 -101.32 -32.63
N PRO A 45 -9.46 -102.29 -31.75
CA PRO A 45 -8.48 -103.33 -32.03
C PRO A 45 -9.07 -104.43 -32.92
N PHE A 46 -9.48 -104.08 -34.15
CA PHE A 46 -9.88 -105.02 -35.19
C PHE A 46 -8.74 -105.95 -35.64
N SER A 47 -7.50 -105.67 -35.23
CA SER A 47 -6.27 -106.38 -35.59
C SER A 47 -5.87 -107.53 -34.65
N LEU A 48 -6.65 -107.83 -33.60
CA LEU A 48 -6.36 -108.93 -32.65
C LEU A 48 -7.48 -110.00 -32.60
N LEU A 49 -7.98 -110.41 -33.76
CA LEU A 49 -8.84 -111.59 -33.90
C LEU A 49 -7.97 -112.85 -34.13
N PRO A 50 -8.01 -113.88 -33.27
CA PRO A 50 -7.19 -115.09 -33.45
C PRO A 50 -7.62 -115.85 -34.71
N ARG A 51 -6.66 -116.11 -35.61
CA ARG A 51 -6.92 -116.92 -36.81
C ARG A 51 -7.04 -118.40 -36.44
N GLN A 52 -8.27 -118.88 -36.23
CA GLN A 52 -8.59 -120.30 -36.09
C GLN A 52 -9.56 -120.81 -37.16
N GLU A 53 -9.38 -122.07 -37.57
CA GLU A 53 -10.10 -122.71 -38.67
C GLU A 53 -11.33 -123.51 -38.18
N GLY A 54 -12.53 -123.13 -38.64
CA GLY A 54 -13.81 -123.65 -38.15
C GLY A 54 -15.04 -123.05 -38.84
N ARG A 55 -16.24 -123.61 -38.62
CA ARG A 55 -17.48 -123.27 -39.36
C ARG A 55 -17.92 -121.80 -39.17
N PRO A 56 -18.45 -121.13 -40.23
CA PRO A 56 -18.62 -119.67 -40.26
C PRO A 56 -19.60 -119.08 -39.23
N ALA A 57 -20.74 -119.75 -38.96
CA ALA A 57 -21.76 -119.22 -38.04
C ALA A 57 -21.31 -119.20 -36.56
N ALA A 58 -20.43 -120.12 -36.15
CA ALA A 58 -19.89 -120.14 -34.79
C ALA A 58 -18.85 -119.02 -34.57
N ARG A 59 -18.01 -118.76 -35.58
CA ARG A 59 -17.05 -117.63 -35.59
C ARG A 59 -17.74 -116.29 -35.41
N GLN A 60 -18.87 -116.07 -36.09
CA GLN A 60 -19.63 -114.82 -35.97
C GLN A 60 -20.16 -114.58 -34.55
N ARG A 61 -20.69 -115.61 -33.87
CA ARG A 61 -21.15 -115.45 -32.48
C ARG A 61 -20.01 -115.14 -31.51
N ALA A 62 -18.91 -115.89 -31.58
CA ALA A 62 -17.75 -115.64 -30.73
C ALA A 62 -17.13 -114.24 -30.97
N ALA A 63 -17.11 -113.76 -32.22
CA ALA A 63 -16.67 -112.41 -32.54
C ALA A 63 -17.63 -111.33 -31.99
N MET A 64 -18.94 -111.54 -32.07
CA MET A 64 -19.94 -110.62 -31.50
C MET A 64 -19.90 -110.59 -29.96
N GLU A 65 -19.68 -111.73 -29.31
CA GLU A 65 -19.50 -111.82 -27.85
C GLU A 65 -18.22 -111.13 -27.40
N SER A 66 -17.11 -111.31 -28.14
CA SER A 66 -15.85 -110.59 -27.90
C SER A 66 -16.00 -109.07 -28.08
N LEU A 67 -16.66 -108.62 -29.15
CA LEU A 67 -16.94 -107.20 -29.38
C LEU A 67 -17.83 -106.61 -28.27
N ARG A 68 -18.85 -107.34 -27.84
CA ARG A 68 -19.71 -106.92 -26.72
C ARG A 68 -18.89 -106.73 -25.45
N LEU A 69 -18.03 -107.68 -25.09
CA LEU A 69 -17.21 -107.60 -23.88
C LEU A 69 -16.19 -106.44 -23.94
N ILE A 70 -15.62 -106.16 -25.12
CA ILE A 70 -14.79 -104.96 -25.35
C ILE A 70 -15.61 -103.67 -25.17
N CYS A 71 -16.83 -103.60 -25.70
CA CYS A 71 -17.71 -102.43 -25.50
C CYS A 71 -18.12 -102.24 -24.03
N ASP A 72 -18.50 -103.33 -23.35
CA ASP A 72 -18.93 -103.32 -21.95
C ASP A 72 -17.78 -102.87 -21.00
N GLU A 73 -16.52 -103.10 -21.36
CA GLU A 73 -15.35 -102.58 -20.62
C GLU A 73 -14.91 -101.16 -21.05
N THR A 74 -14.94 -100.85 -22.35
CA THR A 74 -14.42 -99.57 -22.86
C THR A 74 -15.35 -98.39 -22.60
N ILE A 75 -16.67 -98.59 -22.64
CA ILE A 75 -17.65 -97.51 -22.45
C ILE A 75 -17.59 -96.92 -21.01
N PRO A 76 -17.55 -97.72 -19.93
CA PRO A 76 -17.40 -97.17 -18.57
C PRO A 76 -16.06 -96.45 -18.37
N ARG A 77 -14.95 -97.03 -18.84
CA ARG A 77 -13.61 -96.41 -18.77
C ARG A 77 -13.54 -95.09 -19.55
N ALA A 78 -14.24 -94.97 -20.67
CA ALA A 78 -14.33 -93.74 -21.45
C ALA A 78 -15.17 -92.67 -20.71
N ARG A 79 -16.29 -93.08 -20.08
CA ARG A 79 -17.12 -92.20 -19.25
C ARG A 79 -16.35 -91.66 -18.04
N GLU A 80 -15.70 -92.52 -17.25
CA GLU A 80 -14.91 -92.12 -16.09
C GLU A 80 -13.82 -91.08 -16.45
N ARG A 81 -13.18 -91.22 -17.62
CA ARG A 81 -12.21 -90.23 -18.14
C ARG A 81 -12.86 -88.91 -18.55
N MET A 82 -14.05 -88.96 -19.14
CA MET A 82 -14.82 -87.76 -19.47
C MET A 82 -15.25 -87.02 -18.20
N ASP A 83 -15.81 -87.73 -17.23
CA ASP A 83 -16.27 -87.18 -15.96
C ASP A 83 -15.09 -86.56 -15.18
N SER A 84 -13.94 -87.25 -15.10
CA SER A 84 -12.70 -86.71 -14.51
C SER A 84 -12.20 -85.46 -15.23
N PHE A 85 -12.25 -85.44 -16.57
CA PHE A 85 -11.86 -84.27 -17.36
C PHE A 85 -12.83 -83.09 -17.16
N GLU A 86 -14.13 -83.36 -17.02
CA GLU A 86 -15.14 -82.36 -16.73
C GLU A 86 -14.91 -81.71 -15.35
N GLU A 87 -14.58 -82.51 -14.32
CA GLU A 87 -14.20 -82.01 -12.99
C GLU A 87 -12.89 -81.20 -13.00
N GLU A 88 -11.85 -81.67 -13.70
CA GLU A 88 -10.59 -80.92 -13.88
C GLU A 88 -10.84 -79.58 -14.61
N PHE A 89 -11.68 -79.60 -15.65
CA PHE A 89 -11.99 -78.42 -16.46
C PHE A 89 -12.85 -77.42 -15.70
N ALA A 90 -13.87 -77.87 -14.97
CA ALA A 90 -14.69 -77.03 -14.10
C ALA A 90 -13.83 -76.36 -13.01
N SER A 91 -12.99 -77.15 -12.33
CA SER A 91 -12.04 -76.64 -11.33
C SER A 91 -11.06 -75.60 -11.90
N SER A 92 -10.62 -75.80 -13.14
CA SER A 92 -9.76 -74.85 -13.87
C SER A 92 -10.51 -73.54 -14.20
N LEU A 93 -11.77 -73.63 -14.66
CA LEU A 93 -12.62 -72.47 -14.93
C LEU A 93 -12.91 -71.65 -13.66
N ASP A 94 -13.21 -72.30 -12.53
CA ASP A 94 -13.43 -71.60 -11.26
C ASP A 94 -12.15 -70.93 -10.74
N SER A 95 -10.99 -71.58 -10.90
CA SER A 95 -9.68 -70.99 -10.59
C SER A 95 -9.38 -69.76 -11.47
N ILE A 96 -9.67 -69.83 -12.77
CA ILE A 96 -9.55 -68.69 -13.69
C ILE A 96 -10.52 -67.56 -13.30
N LYS A 97 -11.78 -67.88 -13.00
CA LYS A 97 -12.81 -66.93 -12.59
C LYS A 97 -12.42 -66.19 -11.30
N ALA A 98 -12.00 -66.92 -10.26
CA ALA A 98 -11.51 -66.34 -9.01
C ALA A 98 -10.30 -65.41 -9.25
N LYS A 99 -9.40 -65.77 -10.17
CA LYS A 99 -8.25 -64.92 -10.56
C LYS A 99 -8.69 -63.66 -11.32
N VAL A 100 -9.71 -63.74 -12.17
CA VAL A 100 -10.31 -62.58 -12.87
C VAL A 100 -11.00 -61.65 -11.86
N GLU A 101 -11.79 -62.17 -10.93
CA GLU A 101 -12.44 -61.39 -9.88
C GLU A 101 -11.40 -60.71 -8.96
N CYS A 102 -10.32 -61.41 -8.60
CA CYS A 102 -9.21 -60.85 -7.83
C CYS A 102 -8.47 -59.73 -8.58
N THR A 103 -8.21 -59.89 -9.88
CA THR A 103 -7.59 -58.82 -10.70
C THR A 103 -8.53 -57.62 -10.88
N ALA A 104 -9.84 -57.83 -11.06
CA ALA A 104 -10.83 -56.75 -11.07
C ALA A 104 -10.87 -55.98 -9.74
N GLN A 105 -10.88 -56.68 -8.60
CA GLN A 105 -10.90 -56.06 -7.27
C GLN A 105 -9.62 -55.26 -6.99
N THR A 106 -8.45 -55.79 -7.36
CA THR A 106 -7.16 -55.08 -7.20
C THR A 106 -7.04 -53.89 -8.14
N HIS A 107 -7.53 -53.96 -9.38
CA HIS A 107 -7.66 -52.81 -10.27
C HIS A 107 -8.58 -51.72 -9.68
N GLY A 108 -9.70 -52.09 -9.07
CA GLY A 108 -10.59 -51.15 -8.38
C GLY A 108 -9.91 -50.42 -7.21
N LYS A 109 -9.16 -51.16 -6.38
CA LYS A 109 -8.33 -50.58 -5.29
C LYS A 109 -7.24 -49.66 -5.83
N LEU A 110 -6.55 -50.06 -6.90
CA LEU A 110 -5.51 -49.26 -7.55
C LEU A 110 -6.04 -47.95 -8.15
N TRP A 111 -7.23 -47.97 -8.77
CA TRP A 111 -7.86 -46.75 -9.30
C TRP A 111 -8.23 -45.77 -8.19
N LYS A 112 -8.76 -46.24 -7.05
CA LYS A 112 -9.02 -45.41 -5.87
C LYS A 112 -7.75 -44.76 -5.31
N LEU A 113 -6.66 -45.54 -5.18
CA LEU A 113 -5.37 -45.00 -4.72
C LEU A 113 -4.78 -43.97 -5.70
N LYS A 114 -5.00 -44.18 -7.01
CA LYS A 114 -4.57 -43.28 -8.08
C LYS A 114 -5.35 -41.97 -8.12
N SER A 115 -6.65 -41.96 -7.78
CA SER A 115 -7.40 -40.72 -7.62
C SER A 115 -6.92 -39.96 -6.38
N THR A 116 -6.80 -40.63 -5.22
CA THR A 116 -6.35 -39.94 -3.98
C THR A 116 -4.93 -39.37 -4.11
N LEU A 117 -4.05 -40.03 -4.87
CA LEU A 117 -2.72 -39.49 -5.19
C LEU A 117 -2.82 -38.20 -6.02
N ARG A 118 -3.71 -38.13 -7.01
CA ARG A 118 -3.92 -36.93 -7.83
C ARG A 118 -4.51 -35.79 -7.00
N ASP A 119 -5.50 -36.07 -6.17
CA ASP A 119 -6.11 -35.08 -5.30
C ASP A 119 -5.07 -34.48 -4.34
N ALA A 120 -4.17 -35.31 -3.80
CA ALA A 120 -3.03 -34.86 -3.00
C ALA A 120 -2.00 -34.04 -3.81
N GLU A 121 -1.65 -34.46 -5.03
CA GLU A 121 -0.77 -33.70 -5.93
C GLU A 121 -1.34 -32.29 -6.23
N ASP A 122 -2.63 -32.20 -6.52
CA ASP A 122 -3.32 -30.93 -6.78
C ASP A 122 -3.36 -30.03 -5.53
N GLU A 123 -3.60 -30.57 -4.34
CA GLU A 123 -3.48 -29.82 -3.08
C GLU A 123 -2.04 -29.35 -2.82
N PHE A 124 -1.01 -30.17 -3.06
CA PHE A 124 0.38 -29.73 -2.96
C PHE A 124 0.69 -28.57 -3.92
N VAL A 125 0.17 -28.61 -5.15
CA VAL A 125 0.33 -27.50 -6.12
C VAL A 125 -0.38 -26.23 -5.62
N LYS A 126 -1.59 -26.33 -5.07
CA LYS A 126 -2.30 -25.19 -4.44
C LYS A 126 -1.49 -24.61 -3.29
N VAL A 127 -1.04 -25.43 -2.34
CA VAL A 127 -0.24 -25.02 -1.17
C VAL A 127 1.06 -24.34 -1.59
N LEU A 128 1.77 -24.89 -2.60
CA LEU A 128 2.97 -24.27 -3.15
C LEU A 128 2.69 -22.89 -3.77
N SER A 129 1.59 -22.74 -4.53
CA SER A 129 1.22 -21.45 -5.12
C SER A 129 0.96 -20.36 -4.05
N VAL A 130 0.26 -20.72 -2.96
CA VAL A 130 0.01 -19.83 -1.83
C VAL A 130 1.29 -19.49 -1.09
N LYS A 131 2.20 -20.47 -0.90
CA LYS A 131 3.51 -20.24 -0.28
C LYS A 131 4.35 -19.24 -1.10
N THR A 132 4.51 -19.46 -2.41
CA THR A 132 5.24 -18.54 -3.30
C THR A 132 4.61 -17.15 -3.32
N GLN A 133 3.27 -17.04 -3.27
CA GLN A 133 2.60 -15.74 -3.18
C GLN A 133 2.88 -15.03 -1.84
N LYS A 134 2.87 -15.76 -0.71
CA LYS A 134 3.21 -15.22 0.62
C LYS A 134 4.66 -14.75 0.68
N GLU A 135 5.60 -15.54 0.18
CA GLU A 135 7.02 -15.18 0.08
C GLU A 135 7.24 -13.93 -0.79
N ALA A 136 6.57 -13.84 -1.94
CA ALA A 136 6.62 -12.66 -2.81
C ALA A 136 6.05 -11.39 -2.14
N LYS A 137 4.98 -11.52 -1.35
CA LYS A 137 4.43 -10.41 -0.53
C LYS A 137 5.41 -9.98 0.56
N GLN A 138 6.03 -10.92 1.27
CA GLN A 138 7.05 -10.64 2.29
C GLN A 138 8.29 -9.95 1.69
N MET A 139 8.74 -10.35 0.50
CA MET A 139 9.86 -9.70 -0.17
C MET A 139 9.55 -8.23 -0.49
N ARG A 140 8.39 -7.96 -1.12
CA ARG A 140 7.96 -6.57 -1.42
C ARG A 140 7.88 -5.70 -0.16
N LEU A 141 7.42 -6.26 0.97
CA LEU A 141 7.39 -5.54 2.24
C LEU A 141 8.80 -5.24 2.77
N ARG A 142 9.72 -6.20 2.70
CA ARG A 142 11.14 -6.03 3.05
C ARG A 142 11.82 -4.96 2.19
N ASP A 143 11.56 -4.96 0.88
CA ASP A 143 12.08 -3.94 -0.05
C ASP A 143 11.52 -2.55 0.31
N SER A 144 10.22 -2.46 0.58
CA SER A 144 9.57 -1.20 0.99
C SER A 144 10.12 -0.66 2.31
N ILE A 145 10.31 -1.51 3.33
CA ILE A 145 10.92 -1.13 4.61
C ILE A 145 12.36 -0.63 4.39
N SER A 146 13.12 -1.30 3.52
CA SER A 146 14.50 -0.91 3.21
C SER A 146 14.55 0.44 2.48
N ALA A 147 13.64 0.67 1.53
CA ALA A 147 13.52 1.96 0.84
C ALA A 147 13.15 3.12 1.79
N VAL A 148 12.23 2.88 2.75
CA VAL A 148 11.86 3.88 3.77
C VAL A 148 13.03 4.17 4.72
N ARG A 149 13.77 3.14 5.17
CA ARG A 149 14.97 3.31 6.00
C ARG A 149 16.03 4.17 5.30
N ASN A 150 16.28 3.93 4.01
CA ASN A 150 17.23 4.73 3.24
C ASN A 150 16.81 6.21 3.16
N ARG A 151 15.52 6.50 2.94
CA ARG A 151 14.99 7.87 2.93
C ARG A 151 15.09 8.56 4.29
N LEU A 152 14.84 7.83 5.38
CA LEU A 152 14.98 8.34 6.74
C LEU A 152 16.44 8.74 7.01
N GLU A 153 17.40 7.90 6.61
CA GLU A 153 18.83 8.16 6.79
C GLU A 153 19.32 9.33 5.91
N GLU A 154 18.80 9.48 4.69
CA GLU A 154 19.03 10.65 3.84
C GLU A 154 18.49 11.94 4.48
N LEU A 155 17.23 11.92 4.93
CA LEU A 155 16.60 13.04 5.63
C LEU A 155 17.37 13.41 6.91
N ARG A 156 17.80 12.43 7.70
CA ARG A 156 18.61 12.62 8.92
C ARG A 156 19.91 13.36 8.62
N LYS A 157 20.61 13.01 7.54
CA LYS A 157 21.82 13.71 7.10
C LYS A 157 21.52 15.15 6.69
N THR A 158 20.44 15.39 5.94
CA THR A 158 20.05 16.77 5.58
C THR A 158 19.69 17.62 6.79
N LEU A 159 18.98 17.05 7.78
CA LEU A 159 18.68 17.73 9.05
C LEU A 159 19.95 18.04 9.83
N GLN A 160 20.90 17.12 9.92
CA GLN A 160 22.19 17.36 10.59
C GLN A 160 22.97 18.52 9.96
N ILE A 161 22.97 18.62 8.62
CA ILE A 161 23.59 19.74 7.88
C ILE A 161 22.84 21.07 8.12
N GLN A 162 21.52 21.05 8.23
CA GLN A 162 20.75 22.26 8.54
C GLN A 162 20.97 22.72 9.98
N THR A 163 21.03 21.79 10.93
CA THR A 163 21.36 22.10 12.33
C THR A 163 22.76 22.67 12.45
N SER A 164 23.79 22.07 11.83
CA SER A 164 25.15 22.61 11.90
C SER A 164 25.25 24.03 11.31
N ARG A 165 24.62 24.27 10.16
CA ARG A 165 24.54 25.63 9.57
C ARG A 165 23.83 26.63 10.49
N ARG A 166 22.69 26.26 11.08
CA ARG A 166 21.98 27.10 12.05
C ARG A 166 22.88 27.44 13.23
N ASP A 167 23.63 26.46 13.73
CA ASP A 167 24.50 26.63 14.90
C ASP A 167 25.75 27.48 14.55
N GLU A 168 26.28 27.36 13.33
CA GLU A 168 27.29 28.28 12.77
C GLU A 168 26.76 29.73 12.67
N TYR A 169 25.55 29.93 12.15
CA TYR A 169 24.91 31.25 12.11
C TYR A 169 24.63 31.80 13.51
N ALA A 170 24.15 30.99 14.44
CA ALA A 170 23.95 31.39 15.83
C ALA A 170 25.27 31.78 16.50
N GLY A 171 26.36 31.05 16.21
CA GLY A 171 27.71 31.37 16.67
C GLY A 171 28.23 32.71 16.13
N THR A 172 28.10 32.97 14.82
CA THR A 172 28.53 34.24 14.21
C THR A 172 27.69 35.43 14.69
N ILE A 173 26.37 35.28 14.82
CA ILE A 173 25.48 36.29 15.40
C ILE A 173 25.87 36.58 16.85
N SER A 174 26.13 35.53 17.66
CA SER A 174 26.59 35.71 19.05
C SER A 174 27.93 36.42 19.13
N GLN A 175 28.88 36.10 18.24
CA GLN A 175 30.16 36.81 18.14
C GLN A 175 30.00 38.28 17.73
N LEU A 176 29.04 38.61 16.86
CA LEU A 176 28.76 39.99 16.48
C LEU A 176 28.24 40.80 17.68
N TYR A 177 27.26 40.27 18.42
CA TYR A 177 26.71 40.94 19.61
C TYR A 177 27.70 41.03 20.79
N LEU A 178 28.56 40.03 20.97
CA LEU A 178 29.53 39.99 22.06
C LEU A 178 30.88 40.65 21.69
N GLY A 179 31.09 40.99 20.42
CA GLY A 179 32.43 41.13 19.86
C GLY A 179 32.61 42.07 18.68
N ASN A 180 31.89 43.20 18.59
CA ASN A 180 32.44 44.39 17.93
C ASN A 180 31.75 45.73 18.27
N ARG A 181 32.58 46.68 18.74
CA ARG A 181 32.81 48.05 18.20
C ARG A 181 31.66 49.07 18.00
N ASP A 182 30.39 48.72 18.07
CA ASP A 182 29.30 49.69 17.79
C ASP A 182 28.83 50.49 19.02
N SER A 183 29.32 50.17 20.23
CA SER A 183 28.92 50.86 21.47
C SER A 183 29.17 52.38 21.42
N GLU A 184 30.25 52.83 20.76
CA GLU A 184 30.59 54.25 20.64
C GLU A 184 29.75 54.98 19.56
N LEU A 185 29.39 54.29 18.48
CA LEU A 185 28.59 54.85 17.37
C LEU A 185 27.10 54.92 17.74
N SER A 186 26.61 53.87 18.39
CA SER A 186 25.28 53.82 19.01
C SER A 186 25.14 54.89 20.12
N GLY A 187 26.13 54.98 21.02
CA GLY A 187 26.17 55.99 22.08
C GLY A 187 26.09 57.43 21.54
N LYS A 188 26.94 57.80 20.58
CA LYS A 188 26.92 59.14 19.96
C LYS A 188 25.63 59.44 19.20
N THR A 189 25.03 58.44 18.55
CA THR A 189 23.74 58.60 17.86
C THR A 189 22.60 58.84 18.86
N GLN A 190 22.58 58.08 19.96
CA GLN A 190 21.60 58.24 21.03
C GLN A 190 21.75 59.58 21.77
N GLU A 191 22.99 60.01 22.02
CA GLU A 191 23.30 61.32 22.62
C GLU A 191 22.83 62.47 21.71
N ALA A 192 23.07 62.39 20.40
CA ALA A 192 22.58 63.36 19.44
C ALA A 192 21.04 63.42 19.39
N LEU A 193 20.35 62.27 19.41
CA LEU A 193 18.88 62.22 19.46
C LEU A 193 18.32 62.88 20.72
N LEU A 194 18.90 62.58 21.90
CA LEU A 194 18.52 63.22 23.16
C LEU A 194 18.83 64.73 23.18
N TRP A 195 19.92 65.15 22.53
CA TRP A 195 20.24 66.57 22.38
C TRP A 195 19.23 67.31 21.51
N TYR A 196 18.85 66.75 20.35
CA TYR A 196 17.84 67.36 19.47
C TYR A 196 16.46 67.45 20.11
N ASP A 197 16.04 66.40 20.83
CA ASP A 197 14.79 66.43 21.60
C ASP A 197 14.84 67.52 22.67
N ARG A 198 15.89 67.53 23.50
CA ARG A 198 16.04 68.49 24.60
C ARG A 198 16.15 69.95 24.15
N ILE A 199 16.86 70.23 23.06
CA ILE A 199 17.17 71.59 22.62
C ILE A 199 16.13 72.15 21.66
N LEU A 200 15.62 71.34 20.72
CA LEU A 200 14.65 71.80 19.71
C LEU A 200 13.20 71.46 20.05
N GLY A 201 12.98 70.59 21.05
CA GLY A 201 11.68 69.96 21.31
C GLY A 201 11.29 68.98 20.21
N PHE A 202 12.24 68.44 19.45
CA PHE A 202 11.98 67.79 18.16
C PHE A 202 12.24 66.27 18.22
N GLN A 203 11.20 65.49 17.94
CA GLN A 203 11.25 64.02 17.93
C GLN A 203 10.78 63.48 16.58
N ILE A 204 11.37 62.36 16.17
CA ILE A 204 11.02 61.62 14.95
C ILE A 204 10.73 60.17 15.33
N GLU A 205 9.51 59.71 15.05
CA GLU A 205 9.06 58.35 15.33
C GLU A 205 8.78 57.60 14.02
N GLY A 206 9.30 56.38 13.91
CA GLY A 206 9.08 55.51 12.74
C GLY A 206 7.94 54.51 12.99
N GLY A 207 7.06 54.34 12.00
CA GLY A 207 5.96 53.38 12.04
C GLY A 207 5.32 53.19 10.66
N HIS A 208 3.98 53.26 10.58
CA HIS A 208 3.24 53.25 9.30
C HIS A 208 3.51 54.49 8.41
N GLY A 209 4.19 55.50 8.96
CA GLY A 209 4.83 56.61 8.29
C GLY A 209 5.93 57.16 9.21
N VAL A 210 6.55 58.27 8.83
CA VAL A 210 7.46 59.03 9.70
C VAL A 210 6.66 60.13 10.38
N LYS A 211 6.52 60.06 11.71
CA LYS A 211 5.87 61.10 12.53
C LYS A 211 6.93 62.06 13.04
N PHE A 212 6.69 63.35 12.83
CA PHE A 212 7.47 64.46 13.33
C PHE A 212 6.68 65.14 14.43
N THR A 213 7.26 65.23 15.63
CA THR A 213 6.63 65.85 16.80
C THR A 213 7.47 67.03 17.25
N PHE A 214 6.83 68.16 17.51
CA PHE A 214 7.42 69.38 18.06
C PHE A 214 6.79 69.73 19.40
N ARG A 215 7.65 69.95 20.39
CA ARG A 215 7.41 70.58 21.68
C ARG A 215 7.98 72.00 21.63
N ASN A 216 7.78 72.80 22.69
CA ASN A 216 8.31 74.17 22.80
C ASN A 216 7.89 75.11 21.64
N ILE A 217 6.70 74.88 21.06
CA ILE A 217 6.10 75.75 20.02
C ILE A 217 5.30 76.88 20.67
N ASN A 218 4.39 76.53 21.58
CA ASN A 218 3.58 77.48 22.32
C ASN A 218 4.31 77.97 23.59
N VAL A 219 4.68 79.25 23.63
CA VAL A 219 5.38 79.85 24.78
C VAL A 219 4.54 79.80 26.06
N LYS A 220 3.20 79.75 25.95
CA LYS A 220 2.30 79.64 27.11
C LYS A 220 2.19 78.21 27.65
N ASN A 221 2.43 77.20 26.82
CA ASN A 221 2.37 75.78 27.19
C ASN A 221 3.46 74.98 26.45
N PRO A 222 4.72 75.00 26.93
CA PRO A 222 5.85 74.40 26.21
C PRO A 222 5.74 72.88 26.01
N SER A 223 4.95 72.19 26.84
CA SER A 223 4.68 70.75 26.73
C SER A 223 3.61 70.37 25.72
N GLU A 224 2.94 71.34 25.08
CA GLU A 224 1.98 71.10 24.02
C GLU A 224 2.67 70.49 22.79
N GLU A 225 2.17 69.36 22.31
CA GLU A 225 2.72 68.63 21.17
C GLU A 225 2.02 69.03 19.87
N TYR A 226 2.81 69.43 18.88
CA TYR A 226 2.37 69.71 17.51
C TYR A 226 3.01 68.66 16.61
N SER A 227 2.23 67.91 15.82
CA SER A 227 2.77 66.80 15.04
C SER A 227 2.19 66.64 13.65
N PHE A 228 2.97 66.04 12.77
CA PHE A 228 2.47 65.56 11.48
C PHE A 228 3.13 64.23 11.10
N THR A 229 2.47 63.44 10.28
CA THR A 229 2.97 62.14 9.81
C THR A 229 2.98 62.10 8.29
N VAL A 230 4.13 61.77 7.71
CA VAL A 230 4.30 61.64 6.25
C VAL A 230 4.68 60.21 5.89
N ARG A 231 4.09 59.66 4.84
CA ARG A 231 4.47 58.39 4.23
C ARG A 231 5.02 58.63 2.83
N HIS A 232 6.16 58.03 2.53
CA HIS A 232 6.77 58.03 1.20
C HIS A 232 6.52 56.68 0.53
N GLU A 233 5.83 56.68 -0.61
CA GLU A 233 5.47 55.48 -1.37
C GLU A 233 5.36 55.82 -2.86
N ASN A 234 5.85 54.95 -3.74
CA ASN A 234 5.89 55.15 -5.19
C ASN A 234 6.48 56.51 -5.61
N ASP A 235 7.60 56.89 -4.98
CA ASP A 235 8.30 58.19 -5.16
C ASP A 235 7.42 59.43 -4.89
N THR A 236 6.37 59.26 -4.07
CA THR A 236 5.49 60.35 -3.64
C THR A 236 5.31 60.39 -2.13
N TYR A 237 5.36 61.60 -1.57
CA TYR A 237 5.02 61.91 -0.19
C TYR A 237 3.52 62.17 -0.03
N SER A 238 2.93 61.51 0.96
CA SER A 238 1.53 61.67 1.37
C SER A 238 1.46 62.03 2.85
N LEU A 239 0.58 62.97 3.20
CA LEU A 239 0.30 63.33 4.59
C LEU A 239 -0.73 62.35 5.16
N LEU A 240 -0.39 61.64 6.23
CA LEU A 240 -1.29 60.73 6.94
C LEU A 240 -2.06 61.42 8.06
N ALA A 241 -1.41 62.33 8.78
CA ALA A 241 -1.98 63.06 9.91
C ALA A 241 -1.28 64.41 10.09
N CYS A 242 -1.99 65.39 10.64
CA CYS A 242 -1.47 66.70 11.07
C CYS A 242 -2.34 67.21 12.22
N ASP A 243 -1.73 67.45 13.37
CA ASP A 243 -2.38 67.91 14.59
C ASP A 243 -1.57 69.06 15.21
N PRO A 244 -2.12 70.29 15.33
CA PRO A 244 -3.43 70.69 14.82
C PRO A 244 -3.46 70.77 13.28
N GLN A 245 -4.66 70.78 12.70
CA GLN A 245 -4.81 70.86 11.25
C GLN A 245 -4.46 72.25 10.72
N LEU A 246 -3.59 72.30 9.70
CA LEU A 246 -3.18 73.54 9.02
C LEU A 246 -3.85 73.64 7.64
N ASN A 247 -4.17 74.87 7.20
CA ASN A 247 -4.82 75.09 5.90
C ASN A 247 -3.87 74.82 4.71
N ASP A 248 -2.60 75.20 4.85
CA ASP A 248 -1.62 75.25 3.76
C ASP A 248 -0.98 73.89 3.45
N THR A 249 -1.27 72.83 4.22
CA THR A 249 -0.50 71.56 4.16
C THR A 249 -0.59 70.87 2.80
N LYS A 250 -1.68 71.05 2.05
CA LYS A 250 -1.83 70.49 0.69
C LYS A 250 -0.78 71.08 -0.27
N GLU A 251 -0.57 72.39 -0.21
CA GLU A 251 0.41 73.08 -1.05
C GLU A 251 1.84 72.69 -0.67
N LEU A 252 2.13 72.61 0.64
CA LEU A 252 3.42 72.18 1.16
C LEU A 252 3.77 70.73 0.74
N ILE A 253 2.79 69.82 0.70
CA ILE A 253 2.99 68.45 0.21
C ILE A 253 3.21 68.44 -1.31
N HIS A 254 2.55 69.30 -2.09
CA HIS A 254 2.83 69.46 -3.52
C HIS A 254 4.24 70.04 -3.78
N GLU A 255 4.71 70.98 -2.96
CA GLU A 255 6.10 71.47 -3.05
C GLU A 255 7.11 70.39 -2.65
N LEU A 256 6.86 69.64 -1.59
CA LEU A 256 7.71 68.51 -1.16
C LEU A 256 7.87 67.48 -2.28
N ASN A 257 6.76 67.09 -2.92
CA ASN A 257 6.77 66.17 -4.06
C ASN A 257 7.49 66.72 -5.31
N ARG A 258 7.57 68.05 -5.47
CA ARG A 258 8.29 68.70 -6.58
C ARG A 258 9.79 68.87 -6.32
N THR A 259 10.18 69.06 -5.07
CA THR A 259 11.55 69.48 -4.70
C THR A 259 12.35 68.40 -3.97
N ASN A 260 11.68 67.36 -3.44
CA ASN A 260 12.21 66.40 -2.48
C ASN A 260 12.85 67.05 -1.24
N GLY A 261 12.44 68.29 -0.92
CA GLY A 261 13.06 69.15 0.08
C GLY A 261 12.58 68.92 1.51
N LEU A 262 12.67 67.69 2.03
CA LEU A 262 12.10 67.31 3.34
C LEU A 262 12.53 68.23 4.49
N PHE A 263 13.79 68.65 4.57
CA PHE A 263 14.26 69.59 5.60
C PHE A 263 13.55 70.95 5.53
N LYS A 264 13.35 71.50 4.32
CA LYS A 264 12.60 72.75 4.11
C LYS A 264 11.13 72.59 4.52
N PHE A 265 10.52 71.47 4.15
CA PHE A 265 9.14 71.14 4.51
C PHE A 265 8.95 71.04 6.03
N VAL A 266 9.79 70.27 6.74
CA VAL A 266 9.77 70.13 8.21
C VAL A 266 9.91 71.49 8.90
N ARG A 267 10.80 72.36 8.41
CA ARG A 267 10.98 73.72 8.92
C ARG A 267 9.73 74.59 8.71
N THR A 268 9.18 74.59 7.50
CA THR A 268 7.99 75.39 7.15
C THR A 268 6.76 74.93 7.94
N MET A 269 6.59 73.62 8.17
CA MET A 269 5.56 73.08 9.05
C MET A 269 5.71 73.58 10.49
N ARG A 270 6.94 73.66 11.02
CA ARG A 270 7.20 74.21 12.37
C ARG A 270 6.85 75.70 12.45
N GLU A 271 7.22 76.48 11.44
CA GLU A 271 6.87 77.91 11.33
C GLU A 271 5.34 78.10 11.28
N LYS A 272 4.61 77.26 10.52
CA LYS A 272 3.14 77.26 10.47
C LYS A 272 2.47 76.88 11.78
N PHE A 273 3.03 75.93 12.55
CA PHE A 273 2.55 75.63 13.90
C PHE A 273 2.78 76.81 14.87
N GLN A 274 3.89 77.55 14.74
CA GLN A 274 4.13 78.77 15.53
C GLN A 274 3.15 79.90 15.17
N GLU A 275 2.83 80.08 13.89
CA GLU A 275 1.76 81.01 13.43
C GLU A 275 0.41 80.64 14.05
N ALA A 276 0.01 79.36 14.01
CA ALA A 276 -1.25 78.87 14.57
C ALA A 276 -1.33 79.04 16.11
N ALA A 277 -0.25 78.71 16.82
CA ALA A 277 -0.15 78.87 18.27
C ALA A 277 -0.20 80.34 18.71
N SER A 278 0.40 81.24 17.93
CA SER A 278 0.41 82.69 18.20
C SER A 278 -0.94 83.34 17.89
N SER A 279 -1.64 82.85 16.87
CA SER A 279 -2.88 83.46 16.36
C SER A 279 -4.15 83.04 17.11
N GLY A 280 -4.08 82.10 18.06
CA GLY A 280 -5.19 81.76 18.95
C GLY A 280 -6.44 81.22 18.24
N PHE A 281 -6.26 80.17 17.41
CA PHE A 281 -7.30 79.37 16.74
C PHE A 281 -8.63 80.07 16.40
N LEU A 282 -8.66 80.71 15.22
CA LEU A 282 -9.90 81.16 14.58
C LEU A 282 -10.53 79.99 13.81
N SER A 283 -11.07 79.00 14.53
CA SER A 283 -11.86 77.91 13.95
C SER A 283 -13.20 78.43 13.45
N GLN A 284 -13.41 78.48 12.14
CA GLN A 284 -14.76 78.66 11.60
C GLN A 284 -15.54 77.35 11.72
N SER A 285 -16.53 77.37 12.60
CA SER A 285 -17.55 76.33 12.71
C SER A 285 -18.35 76.19 11.41
N SER A 286 -18.40 74.97 10.87
CA SER A 286 -19.57 74.52 10.12
C SER A 286 -20.42 73.67 11.08
N THR A 287 -21.66 74.09 11.29
CA THR A 287 -22.54 73.61 12.37
C THR A 287 -23.22 72.27 12.05
N PRO A 288 -23.55 71.46 13.07
CA PRO A 288 -24.43 70.30 12.91
C PRO A 288 -25.90 70.73 12.80
N GLN A 289 -26.70 70.01 12.01
CA GLN A 289 -28.13 70.28 11.83
C GLN A 289 -28.97 69.47 12.83
N GLN A 290 -29.90 70.15 13.52
CA GLN A 290 -30.83 69.60 14.52
C GLN A 290 -31.79 68.54 13.91
N GLN A 291 -31.90 67.35 14.52
CA GLN A 291 -32.88 66.90 15.54
C GLN A 291 -34.31 66.65 15.05
N GLU A 292 -34.79 65.43 15.29
CA GLU A 292 -36.19 65.11 15.66
C GLU A 292 -36.18 63.97 16.70
N LEU A 293 -36.66 64.28 17.91
CA LEU A 293 -37.34 63.45 18.94
C LEU A 293 -36.84 61.99 19.23
N SER A 294 -36.28 61.74 20.43
CA SER A 294 -37.00 61.19 21.64
C SER A 294 -36.79 59.66 21.82
N THR A 295 -36.71 59.05 23.01
CA THR A 295 -36.98 59.46 24.40
C THR A 295 -36.32 58.47 25.40
N ILE A 296 -36.04 58.91 26.65
CA ILE A 296 -35.87 58.08 27.88
C ILE A 296 -34.58 57.19 27.95
N SER A 297 -33.94 56.93 29.10
CA SER A 297 -33.69 57.66 30.36
C SER A 297 -32.74 56.81 31.24
N ALA A 298 -32.13 57.46 32.24
CA ALA A 298 -31.64 56.88 33.50
C ALA A 298 -30.38 55.97 33.55
N SER A 299 -29.40 56.50 34.30
CA SER A 299 -28.52 55.81 35.29
C SER A 299 -27.55 54.70 34.85
N ALA A 300 -26.25 55.06 34.93
CA ALA A 300 -25.16 54.17 35.34
C ALA A 300 -25.12 54.08 36.91
N PRO A 301 -24.10 53.46 37.58
CA PRO A 301 -22.97 52.66 37.09
C PRO A 301 -22.72 51.36 37.90
N ALA A 302 -21.55 50.73 37.66
CA ALA A 302 -20.62 50.14 38.66
C ALA A 302 -20.21 48.66 38.48
N LEU A 303 -18.90 48.45 38.67
CA LEU A 303 -18.13 47.20 38.67
C LEU A 303 -18.34 46.35 39.92
N SER A 304 -18.15 45.02 39.81
CA SER A 304 -17.18 44.20 40.60
C SER A 304 -17.38 42.69 40.33
N VAL A 305 -16.38 41.91 39.87
CA VAL A 305 -15.31 41.16 40.59
C VAL A 305 -15.77 39.84 41.24
N TYR A 306 -15.30 38.68 40.70
CA TYR A 306 -15.04 37.32 41.29
C TYR A 306 -16.13 36.67 42.19
N THR A 307 -16.25 35.35 42.46
CA THR A 307 -15.43 34.10 42.48
C THR A 307 -16.37 32.89 42.14
N ASP A 308 -16.00 31.61 41.99
CA ASP A 308 -14.77 30.82 41.70
C ASP A 308 -15.20 29.34 41.38
N GLN A 309 -14.24 28.48 41.02
CA GLN A 309 -14.18 27.02 41.27
C GLN A 309 -15.14 26.01 40.57
N SER A 310 -14.50 25.20 39.70
CA SER A 310 -14.23 23.75 39.91
C SER A 310 -14.82 22.72 38.94
N ASP A 311 -13.94 21.85 38.44
CA ASP A 311 -14.23 20.62 37.69
C ASP A 311 -14.86 19.53 38.59
N SER A 312 -15.64 18.56 38.10
CA SER A 312 -15.14 17.42 37.29
C SER A 312 -16.28 16.36 37.08
N PRO A 313 -16.12 15.35 36.18
CA PRO A 313 -17.25 14.58 35.64
C PRO A 313 -17.53 13.24 36.36
N THR A 314 -18.67 12.60 36.07
CA THR A 314 -19.03 11.25 36.55
C THR A 314 -19.53 10.35 35.41
N GLN A 315 -19.23 9.05 35.47
CA GLN A 315 -19.56 8.03 34.45
C GLN A 315 -20.78 7.15 34.83
N ARG A 316 -21.19 6.31 33.86
CA ARG A 316 -22.03 5.09 33.95
C ARG A 316 -23.56 5.32 34.02
N GLU A 317 -24.42 4.41 33.52
CA GLU A 317 -24.21 3.00 33.12
C GLU A 317 -25.08 2.54 31.92
N GLU A 318 -25.05 1.24 31.61
CA GLU A 318 -25.43 0.60 30.33
C GLU A 318 -26.92 0.21 30.18
N ARG A 319 -27.38 -0.01 28.94
CA ARG A 319 -28.14 -1.23 28.52
C ARG A 319 -28.28 -1.38 26.99
N SER A 320 -28.55 -2.60 26.53
CA SER A 320 -28.40 -3.07 25.15
C SER A 320 -29.74 -3.33 24.42
N VAL A 321 -29.71 -3.45 23.07
CA VAL A 321 -30.42 -4.46 22.24
C VAL A 321 -29.88 -4.44 20.79
N ASN A 322 -29.80 -5.61 20.15
CA ASN A 322 -29.30 -5.84 18.79
C ASN A 322 -30.34 -5.71 17.66
N ARG A 323 -29.92 -5.20 16.49
CA ARG A 323 -30.33 -5.54 15.08
C ARG A 323 -29.75 -4.45 14.14
N GLY A 324 -29.22 -4.70 12.94
CA GLY A 324 -28.87 -5.94 12.22
C GLY A 324 -28.48 -5.63 10.75
N ARG A 325 -27.67 -6.50 10.13
CA ARG A 325 -27.39 -6.63 8.67
C ARG A 325 -26.98 -5.40 7.81
N VAL A 326 -25.80 -5.57 7.19
CA VAL A 326 -25.49 -5.34 5.75
C VAL A 326 -25.51 -3.90 5.19
N GLY A 327 -24.37 -3.50 4.61
CA GLY A 327 -24.39 -2.63 3.41
C GLY A 327 -23.34 -1.53 3.36
N ARG A 328 -22.25 -1.79 2.63
CA ARG A 328 -21.29 -0.84 2.01
C ARG A 328 -21.67 0.66 2.04
N LYS A 329 -20.71 1.50 2.44
CA LYS A 329 -19.96 2.40 1.52
C LYS A 329 -18.77 3.05 2.23
N GLU A 330 -17.59 2.93 1.63
CA GLU A 330 -16.40 3.71 1.98
C GLU A 330 -16.37 5.03 1.19
N LEU A 331 -15.43 5.92 1.59
CA LEU A 331 -14.88 7.11 0.91
C LEU A 331 -15.48 8.49 1.28
N PRO A 332 -14.71 9.59 1.15
CA PRO A 332 -13.26 9.72 0.91
C PRO A 332 -12.52 10.50 2.02
N SER A 333 -11.19 10.42 2.16
CA SER A 333 -10.17 11.33 1.59
C SER A 333 -8.85 11.18 2.40
N PRO A 334 -7.68 11.77 2.07
CA PRO A 334 -7.38 12.75 1.00
C PRO A 334 -6.17 12.40 0.09
N GLU A 335 -5.91 13.28 -0.90
CA GLU A 335 -4.59 13.78 -1.42
C GLU A 335 -3.35 12.85 -1.62
N SER A 336 -2.39 13.13 -2.52
CA SER A 336 -2.32 13.95 -3.76
C SER A 336 -0.96 13.67 -4.47
N ILE A 337 -0.73 14.29 -5.65
CA ILE A 337 0.60 14.68 -6.19
C ILE A 337 1.55 13.61 -6.82
N ARG A 338 1.50 13.61 -8.17
CA ARG A 338 2.59 13.73 -9.17
C ARG A 338 3.56 12.57 -9.55
N ARG A 339 3.50 12.28 -10.87
CA ARG A 339 4.58 12.17 -11.89
C ARG A 339 5.73 11.15 -11.68
N SER A 340 5.76 10.17 -12.61
CA SER A 340 6.92 9.32 -12.90
C SER A 340 8.00 10.03 -13.74
N PRO A 341 9.30 9.79 -13.50
CA PRO A 341 10.37 10.12 -14.42
C PRO A 341 10.65 8.98 -15.43
N ARG A 342 11.11 9.31 -16.64
CA ARG A 342 11.78 8.36 -17.55
C ARG A 342 13.25 8.74 -17.69
N LEU A 343 14.14 7.80 -17.36
CA LEU A 343 15.58 7.84 -17.64
C LEU A 343 15.90 6.77 -18.69
N ARG A 344 16.79 7.08 -19.65
CA ARG A 344 17.79 6.19 -20.30
C ARG A 344 18.44 6.95 -21.48
N VAL A 345 19.70 6.74 -21.85
CA VAL A 345 20.89 6.18 -21.17
C VAL A 345 22.10 6.66 -21.99
N SER A 346 23.25 6.90 -21.36
CA SER A 346 24.52 7.05 -22.09
C SER A 346 25.22 5.70 -22.20
N SER A 347 25.70 5.34 -23.39
CA SER A 347 26.51 4.14 -23.63
C SER A 347 27.79 4.54 -24.39
N ARG A 348 28.93 4.30 -23.76
CA ARG A 348 30.26 4.44 -24.37
C ARG A 348 30.82 3.04 -24.75
N VAL A 349 31.86 3.04 -25.56
CA VAL A 349 32.74 1.90 -25.94
C VAL A 349 32.20 0.98 -27.05
N ARG A 350 32.54 1.32 -28.30
CA ARG A 350 33.77 0.81 -28.90
C ARG A 350 34.49 1.91 -29.68
#